data_AF-A0A1G5LTX1-F1
#
_entry.id   AF-A0A1G5LTX1-F1
#
_cell.length_a   1.000
_cell.length_b   1.000
_cell.length_c   1.000
_cell.angle_alpha   90.00
_cell.angle_beta   90.00
_cell.angle_gamma   90.00
#
_symmetry.space_group_name_H-M   'P 1'
#
loop_
_entity.id
_entity.type
_entity.pdbx_description
1 polymer ?
#
loop_
_entity_poly.entity_id
_entity_poly.type
_entity_poly.pdbx_seq_one_letter_code
_entity_poly.pdbx_strand_id
1 'polypeptide(L)'
;MPERAVHPGPTLRDWAAGLSEEGRYAEAADALTEWVAAILPDGPGSGGLAWSLLEWVAALDDAGRSGEELAAFETLVSMEAVEAANDRGPMACHLYSLIGCAQMLDTCGRGVQAAAVRHEALSLLKELAATGERKSWSGYQTSYWAVLLSFSGADSERQTSGGPRPPSGATPMQWSPDAKRRYFDSRIALRETLDTLAPRAAEDPDQHLAELVRLHRVLTVRSAVYWEHRTHLFADRVRSLFDDGVGLARQLSQHHPADGTSTLAKVLIDRSTFHTAAGEFGPALDDFCQALSYLGEAN
;
A
#
# COMPACT_ATOMS: atom_id res chain seq x y z
N MET A 1 -10.47 -35.61 -30.54
CA MET A 1 -11.19 -34.33 -30.45
C MET A 1 -10.84 -33.72 -29.10
N PRO A 2 -10.23 -32.53 -29.03
CA PRO A 2 -9.96 -31.91 -27.74
C PRO A 2 -11.27 -31.30 -27.21
N GLU A 3 -11.64 -31.70 -26.00
CA GLU A 3 -12.65 -31.03 -25.18
C GLU A 3 -12.32 -29.54 -25.09
N ARG A 4 -13.25 -28.71 -25.57
CA ARG A 4 -13.23 -27.28 -25.30
C ARG A 4 -13.36 -27.12 -23.80
N ALA A 5 -12.30 -26.64 -23.15
CA ALA A 5 -12.39 -26.10 -21.81
C ALA A 5 -13.48 -25.03 -21.81
N VAL A 6 -14.57 -25.31 -21.10
CA VAL A 6 -15.59 -24.32 -20.77
C VAL A 6 -14.88 -23.32 -19.87
N HIS A 7 -14.69 -22.08 -20.35
CA HIS A 7 -14.28 -21.00 -19.48
C HIS A 7 -15.32 -20.90 -18.35
N PRO A 8 -14.95 -21.10 -17.07
CA PRO A 8 -15.89 -20.86 -15.99
C PRO A 8 -16.36 -19.40 -16.09
N GLY A 9 -17.66 -19.16 -15.88
CA GLY A 9 -18.20 -17.81 -15.88
C GLY A 9 -17.49 -16.92 -14.84
N PRO A 10 -17.67 -15.59 -14.92
CA PRO A 10 -17.03 -14.66 -13.99
C PRO A 10 -17.38 -15.04 -12.55
N THR A 11 -16.36 -15.05 -11.69
CA THR A 11 -16.54 -15.32 -10.25
C THR A 11 -17.16 -14.10 -9.56
N LEU A 12 -17.68 -14.28 -8.35
CA LEU A 12 -18.20 -13.17 -7.53
C LEU A 12 -17.12 -12.08 -7.30
N ARG A 13 -15.86 -12.52 -7.19
CA ARG A 13 -14.67 -11.65 -7.12
C ARG A 13 -14.48 -10.84 -8.41
N ASP A 14 -14.58 -11.46 -9.59
CA ASP A 14 -14.46 -10.76 -10.87
C ASP A 14 -15.58 -9.73 -11.07
N TRP A 15 -16.79 -10.05 -10.60
CA TRP A 15 -17.93 -9.13 -10.64
C TRP A 15 -17.72 -7.93 -9.72
N ALA A 16 -17.23 -8.15 -8.50
CA ALA A 16 -16.89 -7.08 -7.56
C ALA A 16 -15.84 -6.10 -8.14
N ALA A 17 -14.83 -6.62 -8.84
CA ALA A 17 -13.83 -5.78 -9.51
C ALA A 17 -14.47 -4.85 -10.57
N GLY A 18 -15.39 -5.37 -11.37
CA GLY A 18 -16.15 -4.56 -12.32
C GLY A 18 -17.01 -3.47 -11.66
N LEU A 19 -17.69 -3.81 -10.56
CA LEU A 19 -18.48 -2.85 -9.77
C LEU A 19 -17.60 -1.72 -9.21
N SER A 20 -16.39 -2.04 -8.70
CA SER A 20 -15.44 -1.03 -8.23
C SER A 20 -14.97 -0.09 -9.35
N GLU A 21 -14.68 -0.63 -10.54
CA GLU A 21 -14.29 0.20 -11.69
C GLU A 21 -15.41 1.13 -12.17
N GLU A 22 -16.68 0.72 -12.02
CA GLU A 22 -17.86 1.54 -12.29
C GLU A 22 -18.17 2.57 -11.19
N GLY A 23 -17.44 2.55 -10.07
CA GLY A 23 -17.68 3.42 -8.92
C GLY A 23 -18.83 2.96 -8.01
N ARG A 24 -19.30 1.72 -8.17
CA ARG A 24 -20.36 1.10 -7.37
C ARG A 24 -19.77 0.42 -6.14
N TYR A 25 -19.07 1.21 -5.32
CA TYR A 25 -18.23 0.71 -4.23
C TYR A 25 -18.98 -0.07 -3.15
N ALA A 26 -20.20 0.38 -2.79
CA ALA A 26 -21.02 -0.34 -1.80
C ALA A 26 -21.38 -1.76 -2.27
N GLU A 27 -21.76 -1.91 -3.54
CA GLU A 27 -22.13 -3.21 -4.11
C GLU A 27 -20.92 -4.11 -4.29
N ALA A 28 -19.76 -3.54 -4.66
CA ALA A 28 -18.50 -4.27 -4.70
C ALA A 28 -18.11 -4.80 -3.30
N ALA A 29 -18.27 -3.99 -2.25
CA ALA A 29 -18.01 -4.38 -0.88
C ALA A 29 -18.95 -5.51 -0.40
N ASP A 30 -20.23 -5.46 -0.76
CA ASP A 30 -21.18 -6.53 -0.43
C ASP A 30 -20.82 -7.85 -1.13
N ALA A 31 -20.50 -7.80 -2.42
CA ALA A 31 -20.06 -8.97 -3.17
C ALA A 31 -18.78 -9.59 -2.60
N LEU A 32 -17.80 -8.76 -2.20
CA LEU A 32 -16.57 -9.24 -1.56
C LEU A 32 -16.82 -9.77 -0.15
N THR A 33 -17.78 -9.22 0.60
CA THR A 33 -18.19 -9.74 1.91
C THR A 33 -18.72 -11.15 1.78
N GLU A 34 -19.62 -11.41 0.81
CA GLU A 34 -20.14 -12.75 0.54
C GLU A 34 -19.04 -13.71 0.07
N TRP A 35 -18.17 -13.26 -0.83
CA TRP A 35 -17.04 -14.06 -1.30
C TRP A 35 -16.09 -14.46 -0.17
N VAL A 36 -15.63 -13.50 0.63
CA VAL A 36 -14.72 -13.76 1.76
C VAL A 36 -15.38 -14.68 2.78
N ALA A 37 -16.65 -14.47 3.11
CA ALA A 37 -17.38 -15.35 4.04
C ALA A 37 -17.42 -16.81 3.57
N ALA A 38 -17.50 -17.05 2.25
CA ALA A 38 -17.50 -18.40 1.69
C ALA A 38 -16.13 -19.09 1.75
N ILE A 39 -15.03 -18.35 1.59
CA ILE A 39 -13.66 -18.93 1.52
C ILE A 39 -12.90 -18.88 2.86
N LEU A 40 -13.32 -18.04 3.80
CA LEU A 40 -12.64 -17.89 5.10
C LEU A 40 -12.53 -19.22 5.89
N PRO A 41 -13.55 -20.10 5.93
CA PRO A 41 -13.45 -21.37 6.64
C PRO A 41 -12.39 -22.34 6.09
N ASP A 42 -12.02 -22.22 4.81
CA ASP A 42 -11.01 -23.06 4.16
C ASP A 42 -9.59 -22.67 4.58
N GLY A 43 -9.44 -21.51 5.25
CA GLY A 43 -8.16 -20.99 5.72
C GLY A 43 -7.28 -20.42 4.59
N PRO A 44 -6.01 -20.11 4.87
CA PRO A 44 -5.12 -19.37 3.97
C PRO A 44 -4.67 -20.15 2.72
N GLY A 45 -5.27 -21.31 2.41
CA GLY A 45 -4.90 -22.23 1.32
C GLY A 45 -4.34 -21.52 0.08
N SER A 46 -3.08 -21.81 -0.22
CA SER A 46 -2.25 -21.28 -1.33
C SER A 46 -2.10 -19.74 -1.43
N GLY A 47 -2.38 -18.97 -0.38
CA GLY A 47 -2.24 -17.51 -0.36
C GLY A 47 -3.37 -16.76 -1.08
N GLY A 48 -4.39 -17.48 -1.57
CA GLY A 48 -5.55 -16.89 -2.24
C GLY A 48 -6.41 -16.03 -1.31
N LEU A 49 -6.57 -16.46 -0.06
CA LEU A 49 -7.35 -15.74 0.95
C LEU A 49 -6.77 -14.35 1.25
N ALA A 50 -5.45 -14.22 1.34
CA ALA A 50 -4.78 -12.95 1.58
C ALA A 50 -5.13 -11.89 0.52
N TRP A 51 -5.16 -12.29 -0.75
CA TRP A 51 -5.56 -11.41 -1.85
C TRP A 51 -7.04 -11.01 -1.75
N SER A 52 -7.93 -11.93 -1.42
CA SER A 52 -9.35 -11.62 -1.26
C SER A 52 -9.63 -10.71 -0.07
N LEU A 53 -8.86 -10.84 1.02
CA LEU A 53 -8.94 -9.92 2.16
C LEU A 53 -8.43 -8.52 1.80
N LEU A 54 -7.34 -8.40 1.03
CA LEU A 54 -6.85 -7.10 0.53
C LEU A 54 -7.87 -6.40 -0.36
N GLU A 55 -8.51 -7.14 -1.26
CA GLU A 55 -9.59 -6.61 -2.12
C GLU A 55 -10.80 -6.18 -1.29
N TRP A 56 -11.20 -6.99 -0.32
CA TRP A 56 -12.34 -6.70 0.54
C TRP A 56 -12.11 -5.46 1.40
N VAL A 57 -10.95 -5.34 2.04
CA VAL A 57 -10.53 -4.15 2.78
C VAL A 57 -10.63 -2.91 1.89
N ALA A 58 -10.05 -2.96 0.69
CA ALA A 58 -10.02 -1.80 -0.18
C ALA A 58 -11.42 -1.41 -0.69
N ALA A 59 -12.30 -2.38 -0.96
CA ALA A 59 -13.69 -2.12 -1.31
C ALA A 59 -14.49 -1.50 -0.16
N LEU A 60 -14.24 -1.93 1.09
CA LEU A 60 -14.86 -1.34 2.27
C LEU A 60 -14.42 0.11 2.50
N ASP A 61 -13.14 0.40 2.29
CA ASP A 61 -12.58 1.76 2.33
C ASP A 61 -13.19 2.65 1.23
N ASP A 62 -13.24 2.17 -0.01
CA ASP A 62 -13.88 2.91 -1.12
C ASP A 62 -15.40 3.13 -0.88
N ALA A 63 -16.05 2.23 -0.13
CA ALA A 63 -17.44 2.37 0.30
C ALA A 63 -17.64 3.22 1.57
N GLY A 64 -16.57 3.66 2.24
CA GLY A 64 -16.61 4.44 3.47
C GLY A 64 -17.10 3.64 4.71
N ARG A 65 -16.95 2.32 4.72
CA ARG A 65 -17.42 1.42 5.80
C ARG A 65 -16.31 1.15 6.83
N SER A 66 -15.76 2.21 7.42
CA SER A 66 -14.52 2.15 8.23
C SER A 66 -14.53 1.15 9.40
N GLY A 67 -15.69 0.89 10.02
CA GLY A 67 -15.78 -0.11 11.09
C GLY A 67 -15.60 -1.55 10.59
N GLU A 68 -16.13 -1.84 9.40
CA GLU A 68 -16.02 -3.16 8.77
C GLU A 68 -14.66 -3.33 8.09
N GLU A 69 -14.16 -2.26 7.47
CA GLU A 69 -12.81 -2.18 6.91
C GLU A 69 -11.78 -2.57 7.98
N LEU A 70 -11.90 -1.97 9.17
CA LEU A 70 -11.01 -2.26 10.29
C LEU A 70 -11.06 -3.73 10.71
N ALA A 71 -12.26 -4.31 10.85
CA ALA A 71 -12.41 -5.71 11.22
C ALA A 71 -11.83 -6.66 10.14
N ALA A 72 -12.00 -6.31 8.86
CA ALA A 72 -11.41 -7.04 7.74
C ALA A 72 -9.87 -6.96 7.77
N PHE A 73 -9.31 -5.79 8.08
CA PHE A 73 -7.87 -5.59 8.21
C PHE A 73 -7.28 -6.35 9.41
N GLU A 74 -7.95 -6.35 10.56
CA GLU A 74 -7.56 -7.13 11.74
C GLU A 74 -7.55 -8.64 11.45
N THR A 75 -8.50 -9.10 10.62
CA THR A 75 -8.52 -10.49 10.12
C THR A 75 -7.32 -10.80 9.24
N LEU A 76 -6.96 -9.89 8.31
CA LEU A 76 -5.78 -10.02 7.47
C LEU A 76 -4.48 -10.07 8.30
N VAL A 77 -4.31 -9.14 9.24
CA VAL A 77 -3.14 -9.09 10.14
C VAL A 77 -3.02 -10.38 10.94
N SER A 78 -4.12 -10.85 11.54
CA SER A 78 -4.13 -12.07 12.34
C SER A 78 -3.77 -13.31 11.52
N MET A 79 -4.28 -13.40 10.29
CA MET A 79 -3.96 -14.49 9.37
C MET A 79 -2.47 -14.47 8.97
N GLU A 80 -1.93 -13.32 8.56
CA GLU A 80 -0.51 -13.20 8.19
C GLU A 80 0.42 -13.46 9.38
N ALA A 81 0.03 -13.06 10.60
CA ALA A 81 0.77 -13.38 11.82
C ALA A 81 0.89 -14.89 12.04
N VAL A 82 -0.22 -15.63 11.89
CA VAL A 82 -0.25 -17.09 12.00
C VAL A 82 0.57 -17.74 10.89
N GLU A 83 0.49 -17.26 9.65
CA GLU A 83 1.29 -17.79 8.54
C GLU A 83 2.79 -17.55 8.73
N ALA A 84 3.20 -16.37 9.20
CA ALA A 84 4.60 -16.05 9.48
C ALA A 84 5.16 -16.84 10.69
N ALA A 85 4.37 -17.00 11.75
CA ALA A 85 4.77 -17.74 12.95
C ALA A 85 4.96 -19.26 12.69
N ASN A 86 4.23 -19.82 11.73
CA ASN A 86 4.33 -21.23 11.35
C ASN A 86 5.25 -21.47 10.16
N ASP A 87 6.06 -20.49 9.75
CA ASP A 87 6.90 -20.52 8.54
C ASP A 87 6.11 -20.99 7.30
N ARG A 88 4.83 -20.60 7.20
CA ARG A 88 3.96 -20.90 6.06
C ARG A 88 3.90 -19.75 5.07
N GLY A 89 4.04 -18.50 5.50
CA GLY A 89 4.15 -17.31 4.65
C GLY A 89 5.40 -16.45 4.94
N PRO A 90 5.70 -15.44 4.09
CA PRO A 90 6.80 -14.49 4.32
C PRO A 90 6.52 -13.55 5.49
N MET A 91 7.54 -13.20 6.26
CA MET A 91 7.40 -12.25 7.38
C MET A 91 7.13 -10.83 6.89
N ALA A 92 7.65 -10.46 5.72
CA ALA A 92 7.39 -9.16 5.11
C ALA A 92 5.90 -8.93 4.83
N CYS A 93 5.13 -9.96 4.45
CA CYS A 93 3.69 -9.80 4.24
C CYS A 93 2.99 -9.37 5.53
N HIS A 94 3.29 -10.05 6.64
CA HIS A 94 2.79 -9.65 7.96
C HIS A 94 3.22 -8.23 8.34
N LEU A 95 4.47 -7.84 8.07
CA LEU A 95 4.95 -6.47 8.30
C LEU A 95 4.14 -5.44 7.51
N TYR A 96 3.89 -5.68 6.22
CA TYR A 96 3.11 -4.77 5.40
C TYR A 96 1.67 -4.65 5.89
N SER A 97 1.05 -5.75 6.34
CA SER A 97 -0.28 -5.70 6.94
C SER A 97 -0.29 -4.89 8.23
N LEU A 98 0.70 -5.04 9.13
CA LEU A 98 0.78 -4.22 10.34
C LEU A 98 0.88 -2.73 9.99
N ILE A 99 1.72 -2.37 9.03
CA ILE A 99 1.90 -0.98 8.59
C ILE A 99 0.60 -0.41 7.99
N GLY A 100 -0.08 -1.16 7.13
CA GLY A 100 -1.37 -0.75 6.59
C GLY A 100 -2.45 -0.59 7.66
N CYS A 101 -2.50 -1.51 8.64
CA CYS A 101 -3.42 -1.44 9.76
C CYS A 101 -3.18 -0.18 10.62
N ALA A 102 -1.92 0.11 10.95
CA ALA A 102 -1.57 1.31 11.69
C ALA A 102 -1.99 2.60 10.98
N GLN A 103 -1.79 2.67 9.65
CA GLN A 103 -2.22 3.82 8.85
C GLN A 103 -3.75 4.01 8.88
N MET A 104 -4.52 2.93 8.72
CA MET A 104 -5.98 2.99 8.81
C MET A 104 -6.46 3.40 10.21
N LEU A 105 -5.80 2.91 11.27
CA LEU A 105 -6.07 3.31 12.65
C LEU A 105 -5.83 4.81 12.87
N ASP A 106 -4.75 5.38 12.30
CA ASP A 106 -4.51 6.82 12.33
C ASP A 106 -5.62 7.61 11.63
N THR A 107 -6.05 7.16 10.43
CA THR A 107 -7.17 7.77 9.69
C THR A 107 -8.48 7.73 10.48
N CYS A 108 -8.69 6.68 11.28
CA CYS A 108 -9.84 6.55 12.18
C CYS A 108 -9.68 7.30 13.52
N GLY A 109 -8.59 8.04 13.74
CA GLY A 109 -8.32 8.77 14.98
C GLY A 109 -7.95 7.87 16.17
N ARG A 110 -7.52 6.62 15.93
CA ARG A 110 -7.16 5.61 16.95
C ARG A 110 -5.65 5.55 17.19
N GLY A 111 -5.00 6.70 17.32
CA GLY A 111 -3.53 6.83 17.35
C GLY A 111 -2.80 5.98 18.41
N VAL A 112 -3.38 5.78 19.60
CA VAL A 112 -2.80 4.91 20.64
C VAL A 112 -2.67 3.46 20.17
N GLN A 113 -3.66 2.97 19.44
CA GLN A 113 -3.62 1.62 18.89
C GLN A 113 -2.72 1.54 17.67
N ALA A 114 -2.71 2.58 16.83
CA ALA A 114 -1.79 2.68 15.71
C ALA A 114 -0.32 2.61 16.17
N ALA A 115 0.02 3.30 17.26
CA ALA A 115 1.34 3.24 17.88
C ALA A 115 1.68 1.82 18.39
N ALA A 116 0.72 1.13 19.03
CA ALA A 116 0.92 -0.25 19.46
C ALA A 116 1.22 -1.20 18.29
N VAL A 117 0.46 -1.08 17.19
CA VAL A 117 0.67 -1.85 15.95
C VAL A 117 2.02 -1.50 15.30
N ARG A 118 2.44 -0.23 15.32
CA ARG A 118 3.78 0.19 14.86
C ARG A 118 4.91 -0.41 15.70
N HIS A 119 4.73 -0.55 17.01
CA HIS A 119 5.73 -1.22 17.86
C HIS A 119 5.83 -2.73 17.58
N GLU A 120 4.72 -3.37 17.22
CA GLU A 120 4.72 -4.75 16.75
C GLU A 120 5.47 -4.86 15.42
N ALA A 121 5.19 -3.97 14.46
CA ALA A 121 5.91 -3.87 13.19
C ALA A 121 7.42 -3.63 13.39
N LEU A 122 7.80 -2.78 14.35
CA LEU A 122 9.20 -2.55 14.71
C LEU A 122 9.88 -3.83 15.20
N SER A 123 9.20 -4.62 16.02
CA SER A 123 9.73 -5.87 16.57
C SER A 123 9.98 -6.88 15.45
N LEU A 124 9.02 -6.99 14.53
CA LEU A 124 9.14 -7.85 13.35
C LEU A 124 10.26 -7.39 12.40
N LEU A 125 10.40 -6.07 12.20
CA LEU A 125 11.45 -5.52 11.34
C LEU A 125 12.85 -5.69 11.94
N LYS A 126 12.99 -5.60 13.28
CA LYS A 126 14.23 -5.96 13.98
C LYS A 126 14.58 -7.42 13.77
N GLU A 127 13.59 -8.31 13.79
CA GLU A 127 13.81 -9.72 13.50
C GLU A 127 14.27 -9.93 12.04
N LEU A 128 13.56 -9.35 11.07
CA LEU A 128 13.94 -9.36 9.66
C LEU A 128 15.37 -8.83 9.43
N ALA A 129 15.78 -7.77 10.12
CA ALA A 129 17.13 -7.23 10.03
C ALA A 129 18.19 -8.19 10.61
N ALA A 130 17.84 -8.96 11.63
CA ALA A 130 18.75 -9.90 12.28
C ALA A 130 18.85 -11.25 11.54
N THR A 131 17.74 -11.77 11.03
CA THR A 131 17.65 -13.13 10.47
C THR A 131 17.44 -13.17 8.96
N GLY A 132 17.06 -12.06 8.35
CA GLY A 132 16.47 -12.06 7.02
C GLY A 132 15.12 -12.75 6.98
N GLU A 133 14.62 -12.99 5.77
CA GLU A 133 13.39 -13.75 5.53
C GLU A 133 13.62 -15.25 5.75
N ARG A 134 12.83 -15.85 6.65
CA ARG A 134 12.85 -17.31 6.87
C ARG A 134 12.24 -18.06 5.68
N LYS A 135 11.26 -17.44 5.02
CA LYS A 135 10.57 -17.99 3.86
C LYS A 135 10.28 -16.90 2.85
N SER A 136 10.65 -17.14 1.60
CA SER A 136 10.38 -16.24 0.49
C SER A 136 9.70 -17.01 -0.62
N TRP A 137 8.64 -16.42 -1.17
CA TRP A 137 7.93 -16.95 -2.33
C TRP A 137 8.22 -16.02 -3.49
N SER A 138 8.92 -16.50 -4.50
CA SER A 138 9.42 -15.69 -5.63
C SER A 138 8.43 -14.61 -6.09
N GLY A 139 8.67 -13.36 -5.68
CA GLY A 139 7.88 -12.17 -6.05
C GLY A 139 6.57 -11.93 -5.28
N TYR A 140 6.06 -12.89 -4.51
CA TYR A 140 4.78 -12.78 -3.80
C TYR A 140 4.76 -11.59 -2.83
N GLN A 141 5.77 -11.48 -1.96
CA GLN A 141 5.86 -10.39 -0.99
C GLN A 141 5.98 -9.01 -1.67
N THR A 142 6.62 -8.94 -2.84
CA THR A 142 6.80 -7.68 -3.58
C THR A 142 5.48 -7.26 -4.24
N SER A 143 4.73 -8.21 -4.82
CA SER A 143 3.40 -7.93 -5.36
C SER A 143 2.41 -7.57 -4.24
N TYR A 144 2.51 -8.23 -3.07
CA TYR A 144 1.68 -7.94 -1.90
C TYR A 144 1.93 -6.52 -1.40
N TRP A 145 3.21 -6.14 -1.27
CA TRP A 145 3.62 -4.78 -0.97
C TRP A 145 3.08 -3.76 -1.98
N ALA A 146 3.20 -4.02 -3.29
CA ALA A 146 2.75 -3.10 -4.33
C ALA A 146 1.23 -2.84 -4.25
N VAL A 147 0.43 -3.88 -3.95
CA VAL A 147 -1.02 -3.75 -3.74
C VAL A 147 -1.32 -2.87 -2.52
N LEU A 148 -0.72 -3.16 -1.36
CA LEU A 148 -0.91 -2.33 -0.15
C LEU A 148 -0.41 -0.90 -0.33
N LEU A 149 0.69 -0.71 -1.06
CA LEU A 149 1.22 0.61 -1.38
C LEU A 149 0.24 1.41 -2.26
N SER A 150 -0.38 0.76 -3.25
CA SER A 150 -1.39 1.41 -4.09
C SER A 150 -2.62 1.86 -3.30
N PHE A 151 -3.05 1.04 -2.34
CA PHE A 151 -4.13 1.34 -1.40
C PHE A 151 -3.77 2.52 -0.48
N SER A 152 -2.63 2.48 0.23
CA SER A 152 -2.17 3.56 1.11
C SER A 152 -1.85 4.89 0.37
N GLY A 153 -1.68 4.82 -0.95
CA GLY A 153 -1.51 5.96 -1.85
C GLY A 153 -2.83 6.65 -2.21
N ALA A 154 -3.96 5.93 -2.15
CA ALA A 154 -5.25 6.37 -2.69
C ALA A 154 -5.81 7.61 -1.98
N ASP A 155 -5.55 7.80 -0.67
CA ASP A 155 -5.98 9.00 0.07
C ASP A 155 -5.42 10.30 -0.51
N SER A 156 -4.17 10.27 -0.99
CA SER A 156 -3.59 11.42 -1.68
C SER A 156 -4.23 11.66 -3.04
N GLU A 157 -4.83 10.66 -3.66
CA GLU A 157 -5.48 10.74 -4.98
C GLU A 157 -6.98 11.12 -4.90
N ARG A 158 -7.66 10.75 -3.81
CA ARG A 158 -9.08 11.02 -3.52
C ARG A 158 -9.44 12.50 -3.62
N GLN A 159 -8.51 13.39 -3.26
CA GLN A 159 -8.70 14.84 -3.31
C GLN A 159 -8.69 15.42 -4.74
N THR A 160 -8.26 14.65 -5.75
CA THR A 160 -7.96 15.16 -7.10
C THR A 160 -8.77 14.59 -8.25
N SER A 161 -9.47 13.45 -8.11
CA SER A 161 -10.12 12.77 -9.25
C SER A 161 -11.57 12.39 -8.96
N GLY A 162 -12.50 12.97 -9.73
CA GLY A 162 -13.91 12.56 -9.80
C GLY A 162 -14.20 11.48 -10.84
N GLY A 163 -13.17 10.81 -11.37
CA GLY A 163 -13.30 9.75 -12.37
C GLY A 163 -13.20 8.33 -11.79
N PRO A 164 -13.66 7.31 -12.54
CA PRO A 164 -13.57 5.91 -12.12
C PRO A 164 -12.13 5.49 -11.81
N ARG A 165 -11.96 4.76 -10.70
CA ARG A 165 -10.67 4.34 -10.15
C ARG A 165 -10.37 2.89 -10.56
N PRO A 166 -9.10 2.47 -10.64
CA PRO A 166 -8.80 1.04 -10.69
C PRO A 166 -9.37 0.36 -9.44
N PRO A 167 -9.66 -0.94 -9.47
CA PRO A 167 -10.14 -1.67 -8.30
C PRO A 167 -9.00 -1.73 -7.29
N SER A 168 -9.09 -0.89 -6.26
CA SER A 168 -8.17 -0.82 -5.14
C SER A 168 -8.01 -2.21 -4.50
N GLY A 169 -6.82 -2.58 -4.03
CA GLY A 169 -6.58 -3.87 -3.37
C GLY A 169 -6.46 -5.09 -4.31
N ALA A 170 -6.79 -4.96 -5.61
CA ALA A 170 -6.55 -6.01 -6.60
C ALA A 170 -5.15 -5.88 -7.22
N THR A 171 -4.57 -7.00 -7.64
CA THR A 171 -3.29 -6.95 -8.36
C THR A 171 -3.47 -6.20 -9.69
N PRO A 172 -2.51 -5.35 -10.11
CA PRO A 172 -2.55 -4.70 -11.41
C PRO A 172 -2.73 -5.64 -12.60
N MET A 173 -2.44 -6.93 -12.45
CA MET A 173 -2.72 -7.95 -13.47
C MET A 173 -4.23 -8.20 -13.68
N GLN A 174 -5.08 -7.92 -12.68
CA GLN A 174 -6.52 -8.18 -12.70
C GLN A 174 -7.37 -6.97 -13.12
N TRP A 175 -6.79 -5.78 -13.17
CA TRP A 175 -7.51 -4.58 -13.62
C TRP A 175 -7.91 -4.67 -15.10
N SER A 176 -8.95 -3.93 -15.51
CA SER A 176 -9.25 -3.79 -16.93
C SER A 176 -8.10 -3.10 -17.69
N PRO A 177 -7.91 -3.39 -18.99
CA PRO A 177 -6.87 -2.73 -19.80
C PRO A 177 -6.92 -1.21 -19.75
N ASP A 178 -8.13 -0.63 -19.73
CA ASP A 178 -8.33 0.82 -19.67
C ASP A 178 -7.98 1.39 -18.30
N ALA A 179 -8.35 0.71 -17.21
CA ALA A 179 -7.96 1.10 -15.86
C ALA A 179 -6.43 1.07 -15.68
N LYS A 180 -5.76 0.00 -16.13
CA LYS A 180 -4.28 -0.09 -16.12
C LYS A 180 -3.65 1.04 -16.90
N ARG A 181 -4.11 1.27 -18.13
CA ARG A 181 -3.55 2.30 -19.01
C ARG A 181 -3.70 3.68 -18.37
N ARG A 182 -4.90 4.03 -17.90
CA ARG A 182 -5.16 5.31 -17.22
C ARG A 182 -4.26 5.50 -16.01
N TYR A 183 -4.16 4.49 -15.15
CA TYR A 183 -3.35 4.55 -13.94
C TYR A 183 -1.85 4.72 -14.27
N PHE A 184 -1.31 3.95 -15.21
CA PHE A 184 0.13 4.01 -15.51
C PHE A 184 0.55 5.18 -16.41
N ASP A 185 -0.28 5.58 -17.37
CA ASP A 185 0.00 6.71 -18.28
C ASP A 185 -0.03 8.04 -17.51
N SER A 186 -0.84 8.13 -16.44
CA SER A 186 -0.91 9.31 -15.58
C SER A 186 0.44 9.71 -14.96
N ARG A 187 1.41 8.80 -14.85
CA ARG A 187 2.75 9.08 -14.33
C ARG A 187 3.49 10.12 -15.16
N ILE A 188 3.22 10.16 -16.47
CA ILE A 188 3.82 11.13 -17.39
C ILE A 188 3.30 12.53 -17.05
N ALA A 189 1.98 12.68 -16.97
CA ALA A 189 1.34 13.95 -16.59
C ALA A 189 1.72 14.40 -15.17
N LEU A 190 1.86 13.45 -14.23
CA LEU A 190 2.34 13.74 -12.87
C LEU A 190 3.76 14.28 -12.88
N ARG A 191 4.67 13.69 -13.67
CA ARG A 191 6.04 14.19 -13.81
C ARG A 191 6.06 15.62 -14.33
N GLU A 192 5.32 15.90 -15.40
CA GLU A 192 5.22 17.26 -15.98
C GLU A 192 4.68 18.27 -14.97
N THR A 193 3.69 17.86 -14.17
CA THR A 193 3.12 18.70 -13.11
C THR A 193 4.16 18.99 -12.03
N LEU A 194 4.94 17.98 -11.59
CA LEU A 194 6.01 18.16 -10.61
C LEU A 194 7.12 19.07 -11.14
N ASP A 195 7.54 18.89 -12.38
CA ASP A 195 8.59 19.72 -13.01
C ASP A 195 8.18 21.19 -13.07
N THR A 196 6.87 21.47 -13.21
CA THR A 196 6.31 22.82 -13.16
C THR A 196 6.17 23.36 -11.74
N LEU A 197 5.86 22.49 -10.77
CA LEU A 197 5.62 22.88 -9.37
C LEU A 197 6.92 23.06 -8.58
N ALA A 198 7.96 22.29 -8.89
CA ALA A 198 9.26 22.34 -8.22
C ALA A 198 9.89 23.74 -8.14
N PRO A 199 10.04 24.51 -9.24
CA PRO A 199 10.58 25.87 -9.15
C PRO A 199 9.69 26.80 -8.32
N ARG A 200 8.37 26.63 -8.39
CA ARG A 200 7.41 27.43 -7.61
C ARG A 200 7.53 27.13 -6.11
N ALA A 201 7.75 25.87 -5.73
CA ALA A 201 8.01 25.49 -4.35
C ALA A 201 9.39 25.94 -3.84
N ALA A 202 10.34 26.21 -4.73
CA ALA A 202 11.61 26.84 -4.35
C ALA A 202 11.45 28.36 -4.13
N GLU A 203 10.58 29.02 -4.90
CA GLU A 203 10.29 30.45 -4.77
C GLU A 203 9.37 30.76 -3.58
N ASP A 204 8.29 29.98 -3.41
CA ASP A 204 7.31 30.09 -2.32
C ASP A 204 7.04 28.70 -1.71
N PRO A 205 7.92 28.25 -0.79
CA PRO A 205 7.74 26.96 -0.11
C PRO A 205 6.44 26.87 0.67
N ASP A 206 5.99 27.98 1.26
CA ASP A 206 4.82 28.01 2.14
C ASP A 206 3.53 27.67 1.38
N GLN A 207 3.46 28.07 0.11
CA GLN A 207 2.30 27.79 -0.73
C GLN A 207 2.37 26.43 -1.45
N HIS A 208 3.57 25.98 -1.83
CA HIS A 208 3.72 24.97 -2.88
C HIS A 208 4.42 23.68 -2.45
N LEU A 209 5.17 23.68 -1.35
CA LEU A 209 5.97 22.52 -0.95
C LEU A 209 5.10 21.34 -0.50
N ALA A 210 4.02 21.59 0.23
CA ALA A 210 3.11 20.52 0.69
C ALA A 210 2.48 19.77 -0.49
N GLU A 211 2.04 20.51 -1.51
CA GLU A 211 1.46 19.93 -2.73
C GLU A 211 2.53 19.18 -3.55
N LEU A 212 3.75 19.71 -3.61
CA LEU A 212 4.87 19.04 -4.28
C LEU A 212 5.17 17.67 -3.62
N VAL A 213 5.25 17.64 -2.29
CA VAL A 213 5.45 16.39 -1.53
C VAL A 213 4.30 15.40 -1.80
N ARG A 214 3.05 15.87 -1.78
CA ARG A 214 1.87 15.02 -2.02
C ARG A 214 1.90 14.41 -3.43
N LEU A 215 2.09 15.21 -4.47
CA LEU A 215 2.12 14.74 -5.86
C LEU A 215 3.34 13.85 -6.14
N HIS A 216 4.48 14.14 -5.51
CA HIS A 216 5.68 13.31 -5.65
C HIS A 216 5.48 11.93 -5.04
N ARG A 217 4.80 11.85 -3.89
CA ARG A 217 4.39 10.57 -3.29
C ARG A 217 3.49 9.78 -4.24
N VAL A 218 2.48 10.40 -4.85
CA VAL A 218 1.60 9.74 -5.83
C VAL A 218 2.39 9.19 -7.01
N LEU A 219 3.31 9.97 -7.58
CA LEU A 219 4.16 9.51 -8.67
C LEU A 219 5.07 8.34 -8.25
N THR A 220 5.60 8.38 -7.04
CA THR A 220 6.44 7.33 -6.46
C THR A 220 5.68 6.02 -6.35
N VAL A 221 4.48 6.04 -5.73
CA VAL A 221 3.60 4.87 -5.61
C VAL A 221 3.25 4.29 -6.99
N ARG A 222 2.76 5.12 -7.92
CA ARG A 222 2.38 4.65 -9.26
C ARG A 222 3.59 4.06 -10.01
N SER A 223 4.78 4.63 -9.82
CA SER A 223 6.00 4.13 -10.43
C SER A 223 6.47 2.81 -9.84
N ALA A 224 6.37 2.64 -8.51
CA ALA A 224 6.66 1.39 -7.83
C ALA A 224 5.78 0.25 -8.36
N VAL A 225 4.45 0.45 -8.35
CA VAL A 225 3.46 -0.51 -8.88
C VAL A 225 3.70 -0.81 -10.37
N TYR A 226 4.09 0.18 -11.17
CA TYR A 226 4.36 -0.01 -12.59
C TYR A 226 5.58 -0.92 -12.85
N TRP A 227 6.66 -0.71 -12.09
CA TRP A 227 7.94 -1.38 -12.33
C TRP A 227 8.02 -2.76 -11.68
N GLU A 228 7.37 -2.95 -10.53
CA GLU A 228 7.36 -4.23 -9.80
C GLU A 228 6.95 -5.40 -10.71
N HIS A 229 5.87 -5.26 -11.47
CA HIS A 229 5.40 -6.31 -12.38
C HIS A 229 6.21 -6.45 -13.69
N ARG A 230 7.17 -5.57 -13.96
CA ARG A 230 7.86 -5.49 -15.26
C ARG A 230 9.32 -5.89 -15.23
N THR A 231 9.96 -5.84 -14.06
CA THR A 231 11.37 -6.17 -13.96
C THR A 231 11.74 -6.58 -12.54
N HIS A 232 12.62 -7.57 -12.43
CA HIS A 232 13.28 -7.93 -11.18
C HIS A 232 14.18 -6.81 -10.64
N LEU A 233 14.54 -5.82 -11.48
CA LEU A 233 15.31 -4.62 -11.13
C LEU A 233 14.42 -3.44 -10.74
N PHE A 234 13.20 -3.68 -10.23
CA PHE A 234 12.26 -2.60 -9.94
C PHE A 234 12.87 -1.62 -8.92
N ALA A 235 13.62 -2.12 -7.94
CA ALA A 235 14.27 -1.33 -6.91
C ALA A 235 15.18 -0.25 -7.51
N ASP A 236 16.03 -0.61 -8.46
CA ASP A 236 16.93 0.33 -9.15
C ASP A 236 16.17 1.41 -9.93
N ARG A 237 14.95 1.10 -10.38
CA ARG A 237 14.12 2.03 -11.18
C ARG A 237 13.40 3.08 -10.34
N VAL A 238 13.15 2.81 -9.06
CA VAL A 238 12.30 3.67 -8.21
C VAL A 238 12.99 4.20 -6.97
N ARG A 239 14.18 3.69 -6.61
CA ARG A 239 14.93 4.13 -5.42
C ARG A 239 15.07 5.64 -5.32
N SER A 240 15.48 6.30 -6.41
CA SER A 240 15.65 7.76 -6.41
C SER A 240 14.34 8.50 -6.10
N LEU A 241 13.19 7.97 -6.49
CA LEU A 241 11.90 8.60 -6.17
C LEU A 241 11.60 8.56 -4.68
N PHE A 242 11.91 7.45 -4.00
CA PHE A 242 11.77 7.37 -2.56
C PHE A 242 12.76 8.31 -1.84
N ASP A 243 14.00 8.37 -2.30
CA ASP A 243 15.02 9.26 -1.72
C ASP A 243 14.68 10.75 -1.89
N ASP A 244 14.26 11.14 -3.09
CA ASP A 244 13.79 12.49 -3.39
C ASP A 244 12.56 12.84 -2.52
N GLY A 245 11.65 11.88 -2.33
CA GLY A 245 10.47 12.05 -1.49
C GLY A 245 10.82 12.35 -0.04
N VAL A 246 11.79 11.63 0.53
CA VAL A 246 12.31 11.90 1.89
C VAL A 246 12.96 13.28 1.95
N GLY A 247 13.72 13.66 0.92
CA GLY A 247 14.34 14.99 0.81
C GLY A 247 13.30 16.12 0.87
N LEU A 248 12.26 16.02 0.04
CA LEU A 248 11.15 16.97 0.01
C LEU A 248 10.37 17.02 1.34
N ALA A 249 10.10 15.86 1.94
CA ALA A 249 9.37 15.80 3.21
C ALA A 249 10.20 16.37 4.38
N ARG A 250 11.53 16.21 4.36
CA ARG A 250 12.43 16.86 5.33
C ARG A 250 12.40 18.37 5.19
N GLN A 251 12.43 18.87 3.96
CA GLN A 251 12.28 20.31 3.70
C GLN A 251 10.93 20.79 4.25
N LEU A 252 9.83 20.07 3.98
CA LEU A 252 8.52 20.43 4.50
C LEU A 252 8.47 20.46 6.03
N SER A 253 9.06 19.46 6.70
CA SER A 253 9.14 19.44 8.17
C SER A 253 9.97 20.58 8.76
N GLN A 254 10.91 21.16 8.02
CA GLN A 254 11.69 22.32 8.45
C GLN A 254 10.90 23.62 8.31
N HIS A 255 10.14 23.77 7.24
CA HIS A 255 9.32 24.96 6.96
C HIS A 255 8.00 24.99 7.74
N HIS A 256 7.32 23.84 7.84
CA HIS A 256 6.05 23.67 8.54
C HIS A 256 6.08 22.47 9.49
N PRO A 257 6.68 22.59 10.69
CA PRO A 257 6.80 21.47 11.60
C PRO A 257 5.46 20.80 11.97
N ALA A 258 4.38 21.57 12.10
CA ALA A 258 3.06 21.06 12.52
C ALA A 258 2.53 19.95 11.58
N ASP A 259 2.62 20.15 10.27
CA ASP A 259 2.09 19.22 9.26
C ASP A 259 3.20 18.41 8.57
N GLY A 260 4.41 18.96 8.51
CA GLY A 260 5.54 18.38 7.83
C GLY A 260 6.18 17.22 8.59
N THR A 261 6.15 17.21 9.93
CA THR A 261 6.73 16.13 10.73
C THR A 261 5.97 14.81 10.57
N SER A 262 4.63 14.85 10.61
CA SER A 262 3.79 13.67 10.35
C SER A 262 3.94 13.18 8.91
N THR A 263 4.02 14.11 7.95
CA THR A 263 4.28 13.81 6.53
C THR A 263 5.64 13.12 6.34
N LEU A 264 6.69 13.61 7.01
CA LEU A 264 8.01 13.00 6.98
C LEU A 264 8.00 11.57 7.55
N ALA A 265 7.33 11.36 8.69
CA ALA A 265 7.18 10.01 9.24
C ALA A 265 6.49 9.06 8.25
N LYS A 266 5.41 9.51 7.59
CA LYS A 266 4.70 8.72 6.58
C LYS A 266 5.60 8.35 5.40
N VAL A 267 6.36 9.31 4.87
CA VAL A 267 7.26 9.08 3.73
C VAL A 267 8.43 8.15 4.10
N LEU A 268 8.95 8.24 5.33
CA LEU A 268 9.96 7.30 5.84
C LEU A 268 9.39 5.88 6.00
N ILE A 269 8.15 5.73 6.47
CA ILE A 269 7.48 4.42 6.53
C ILE A 269 7.32 3.84 5.12
N ASP A 270 6.89 4.64 4.14
CA ASP A 270 6.78 4.19 2.75
C ASP A 270 8.15 3.70 2.23
N ARG A 271 9.25 4.45 2.47
CA ARG A 271 10.59 4.03 2.06
C ARG A 271 11.11 2.80 2.82
N SER A 272 10.77 2.65 4.10
CA SER A 272 11.05 1.44 4.87
C SER A 272 10.40 0.21 4.24
N THR A 273 9.12 0.30 3.84
CA THR A 273 8.45 -0.82 3.16
C THR A 273 9.08 -1.11 1.79
N PHE A 274 9.52 -0.09 1.06
CA PHE A 274 10.28 -0.26 -0.18
C PHE A 274 11.60 -1.01 0.05
N HIS A 275 12.39 -0.60 1.04
CA HIS A 275 13.63 -1.29 1.39
C HIS A 275 13.37 -2.74 1.78
N THR A 276 12.31 -3.02 2.54
CA THR A 276 11.88 -4.39 2.87
C THR A 276 11.56 -5.17 1.59
N ALA A 277 10.82 -4.58 0.63
CA ALA A 277 10.47 -5.23 -0.63
C ALA A 277 11.69 -5.49 -1.53
N ALA A 278 12.74 -4.68 -1.38
CA ALA A 278 14.05 -4.86 -2.02
C ALA A 278 14.97 -5.84 -1.26
N GLY A 279 14.57 -6.35 -0.10
CA GLY A 279 15.39 -7.23 0.75
C GLY A 279 16.46 -6.51 1.58
N GLU A 280 16.34 -5.20 1.74
CA GLU A 280 17.28 -4.31 2.42
C GLU A 280 16.80 -4.02 3.86
N PHE A 281 16.79 -5.04 4.71
CA PHE A 281 16.16 -4.94 6.03
C PHE A 281 16.86 -3.97 7.02
N GLY A 282 18.17 -3.78 6.90
CA GLY A 282 18.91 -2.79 7.70
C GLY A 282 18.44 -1.36 7.42
N PRO A 283 18.56 -0.87 6.16
CA PRO A 283 18.00 0.42 5.75
C PRO A 283 16.51 0.58 6.06
N ALA A 284 15.71 -0.47 5.90
CA ALA A 284 14.30 -0.44 6.28
C ALA A 284 14.12 -0.16 7.78
N LEU A 285 14.86 -0.86 8.64
CA LEU A 285 14.80 -0.67 10.09
C LEU A 285 15.21 0.76 10.50
N ASP A 286 16.26 1.31 9.89
CA ASP A 286 16.75 2.66 10.17
C ASP A 286 15.67 3.71 9.86
N ASP A 287 15.05 3.62 8.67
CA ASP A 287 13.96 4.51 8.26
C ASP A 287 12.74 4.39 9.18
N PHE A 288 12.35 3.17 9.54
CA PHE A 288 11.20 2.94 10.40
C PHE A 288 11.45 3.50 11.81
N CYS A 289 12.62 3.28 12.39
CA CYS A 289 12.99 3.87 13.68
C CYS A 289 13.00 5.40 13.62
N GLN A 290 13.53 5.97 12.53
CA GLN A 290 13.50 7.41 12.32
C GLN A 290 12.06 7.92 12.24
N ALA A 291 11.16 7.24 11.53
CA ALA A 291 9.76 7.61 11.46
C ALA A 291 9.08 7.63 12.85
N LEU A 292 9.29 6.58 13.67
CA LEU A 292 8.73 6.52 15.03
C LEU A 292 9.25 7.66 15.92
N SER A 293 10.50 8.09 15.75
CA SER A 293 11.03 9.25 16.48
C SER A 293 10.27 10.54 16.17
N TYR A 294 9.87 10.75 14.91
CA TYR A 294 9.04 11.89 14.50
C TYR A 294 7.60 11.80 14.97
N LEU A 295 7.09 10.59 15.20
CA LEU A 295 5.77 10.36 15.79
C LEU A 295 5.76 10.47 17.33
N GLY A 296 6.92 10.60 17.97
CA GLY A 296 7.03 10.57 19.44
C GLY A 296 6.89 9.16 20.03
N GLU A 297 7.12 8.14 19.21
CA GLU A 297 6.98 6.72 19.52
C GLU A 297 8.35 6.00 19.59
N ALA A 298 9.45 6.75 19.62
CA ALA A 298 10.77 6.16 19.84
C ALA A 298 10.91 5.74 21.31
N ASN A 299 11.10 4.42 21.53
CA ASN A 299 11.57 3.87 22.79
C ASN A 299 13.08 3.61 22.71
#